data_AF-A0A9E8MX85-F1
#
_entry.id   AF-A0A9E8MX85-F1
#
_cell.length_a   1.000
_cell.length_b   1.000
_cell.length_c   1.000
_cell.angle_alpha   90.00
_cell.angle_beta   90.00
_cell.angle_gamma   90.00
#
_symmetry.space_group_name_H-M   'P 1'
#
loop_
_entity.id
_entity.type
_entity.pdbx_description
1 polymer ?
#
loop_
_entity_poly.entity_id
_entity_poly.type
_entity_poly.pdbx_seq_one_letter_code
_entity_poly.pdbx_strand_id
1 'polypeptide(L)'
;MATIVGSIIGYGITALIPFNVGTAISLGIAMLVINFISGFKKSWRYGVVAAVAIALGSESNLLDTSMDRLISIGIGVAIGTLITFIIRPDKAEDRANRFLRDAIRAANKRFNVAITNTRYENNKDGSAHANIFHKNINYAQDMLNATQFADKSNIQDRIDHTKNLYNSIIIIHRVGEESHSNITNGSSNIEQDSKTTKTLVSDILNRLANGEKVEQDIIIEFSDQIETLIDNVQMDHEDKTITMLRQTFVFGLTEMKQSLEHLVGSYN
;
A
#
# COMPACT_ATOMS: atom_id res chain seq x y z
N MET A 1 -11.33 22.38 16.31
CA MET A 1 -11.80 23.55 15.54
C MET A 1 -13.25 23.92 15.87
N ALA A 2 -14.24 23.05 15.65
CA ALA A 2 -15.66 23.35 15.90
C ALA A 2 -15.98 23.80 17.34
N THR A 3 -15.40 23.15 18.34
CA THR A 3 -15.56 23.48 19.75
C THR A 3 -14.92 24.80 20.15
N ILE A 4 -13.76 25.16 19.57
CA ILE A 4 -13.09 26.46 19.80
C ILE A 4 -13.95 27.60 19.25
N VAL A 5 -14.45 27.44 18.02
CA VAL A 5 -15.36 28.41 17.39
C VAL A 5 -16.64 28.56 18.21
N GLY A 6 -17.21 27.44 18.68
CA GLY A 6 -18.35 27.43 19.59
C GLY A 6 -18.08 28.19 20.89
N SER A 7 -16.92 27.98 21.53
CA SER A 7 -16.57 28.69 22.77
C SER A 7 -16.44 30.20 22.58
N ILE A 8 -15.81 30.65 21.48
CA ILE A 8 -15.65 32.08 21.17
C ILE A 8 -17.00 32.75 20.91
N ILE A 9 -17.86 32.11 20.11
CA ILE A 9 -19.20 32.63 19.79
C ILE A 9 -20.08 32.63 21.04
N GLY A 10 -20.05 31.56 21.83
CA GLY A 10 -20.78 31.46 23.10
C GLY A 10 -20.41 32.57 24.05
N TYR A 11 -19.11 32.81 24.26
CA TYR A 11 -18.60 33.91 25.08
C TYR A 11 -19.03 35.29 24.55
N GLY A 12 -18.90 35.53 23.24
CA GLY A 12 -19.30 36.82 22.65
C GLY A 12 -20.78 37.12 22.85
N ILE A 13 -21.65 36.12 22.70
CA ILE A 13 -23.10 36.27 22.86
C ILE A 13 -23.48 36.48 24.33
N THR A 14 -22.88 35.74 25.25
CA THR A 14 -23.17 35.89 26.68
C THR A 14 -22.62 37.19 27.26
N ALA A 15 -21.49 37.69 26.76
CA ALA A 15 -20.91 38.97 27.18
C ALA A 15 -21.72 40.20 26.70
N LEU A 16 -22.43 40.08 25.58
CA LEU A 16 -23.24 41.16 24.99
C LEU A 16 -24.67 41.24 25.57
N ILE A 17 -25.15 40.18 26.24
CA ILE A 17 -26.51 40.13 26.79
C ILE A 17 -26.49 40.50 28.27
N PRO A 18 -27.23 41.53 28.71
CA PRO A 18 -27.23 41.96 30.11
C PRO A 18 -27.77 40.85 31.03
N PHE A 19 -27.12 40.67 32.19
CA PHE A 19 -27.35 39.60 33.17
C PHE A 19 -28.81 39.37 33.60
N ASN A 20 -29.69 40.37 33.42
CA ASN A 20 -31.09 40.32 33.88
C ASN A 20 -32.06 39.71 32.85
N VAL A 21 -31.60 39.39 31.64
CA VAL A 21 -32.44 38.85 30.57
C VAL A 21 -32.12 37.36 30.41
N GLY A 22 -32.50 36.59 31.44
CA GLY A 22 -32.59 35.11 31.53
C GLY A 22 -31.64 34.26 30.66
N THR A 23 -30.87 33.39 31.32
CA THR A 23 -30.05 32.31 30.70
C THR A 23 -30.73 31.56 29.54
N ALA A 24 -32.05 31.43 29.54
CA ALA A 24 -32.82 30.86 28.43
C ALA A 24 -32.74 31.66 27.11
N ILE A 25 -32.71 33.00 27.18
CA ILE A 25 -32.65 33.89 26.00
C ILE A 25 -31.23 33.90 25.43
N SER A 26 -30.21 33.99 26.29
CA SER A 26 -28.81 33.90 25.84
C SER A 26 -28.49 32.54 25.24
N LEU A 27 -29.03 31.46 25.82
CA LEU A 27 -28.94 30.10 25.26
C LEU A 27 -29.64 30.00 23.90
N GLY A 28 -30.84 30.56 23.77
CA GLY A 28 -31.60 30.56 22.52
C GLY A 28 -30.86 31.30 21.40
N ILE A 29 -30.30 32.47 21.70
CA ILE A 29 -29.51 33.26 20.73
C ILE A 29 -28.21 32.53 20.37
N ALA A 30 -27.50 31.95 21.35
CA ALA A 30 -26.28 31.18 21.09
C ALA A 30 -26.54 29.97 20.20
N MET A 31 -27.61 29.22 20.46
CA MET A 31 -28.03 28.11 19.60
C MET A 31 -28.41 28.58 18.19
N LEU A 32 -29.12 29.69 18.06
CA LEU A 32 -29.52 30.24 16.76
C LEU A 32 -28.30 30.65 15.94
N VAL A 33 -27.39 31.42 16.51
CA VAL A 33 -26.18 31.92 15.83
C VAL A 33 -25.28 30.75 15.41
N ILE A 34 -25.07 29.76 16.28
CA ILE A 34 -24.19 28.64 15.95
C ILE A 34 -24.86 27.68 14.96
N ASN A 35 -26.18 27.48 15.01
CA ASN A 35 -26.88 26.69 14.00
C ASN A 35 -26.86 27.40 12.63
N PHE A 36 -27.01 28.72 12.59
CA PHE A 36 -26.86 29.51 11.37
C PHE A 36 -25.45 29.37 10.78
N ILE A 37 -24.41 29.56 11.61
CA ILE A 37 -23.01 29.41 11.22
C ILE A 37 -22.67 27.97 10.80
N SER A 38 -23.27 26.98 11.46
CA SER A 38 -23.13 25.56 11.11
C SER A 38 -23.81 25.17 9.80
N GLY A 39 -24.72 26.01 9.28
CA GLY A 39 -25.29 25.88 7.94
C GLY A 39 -24.25 26.03 6.83
N PHE A 40 -23.23 26.87 7.06
CA PHE A 40 -22.13 27.09 6.10
C PHE A 40 -21.08 25.99 6.13
N LYS A 41 -20.87 25.34 7.29
CA LYS A 41 -19.90 24.25 7.42
C LYS A 41 -20.40 23.19 8.40
N LYS A 42 -20.87 22.05 7.89
CA LYS A 42 -21.46 20.96 8.68
C LYS A 42 -20.56 20.46 9.82
N SER A 43 -19.25 20.55 9.69
CA SER A 43 -18.28 20.17 10.73
C SER A 43 -18.36 21.03 12.00
N TRP A 44 -19.00 22.20 11.95
CA TRP A 44 -19.09 23.15 13.08
C TRP A 44 -20.29 22.93 14.01
N ARG A 45 -21.19 22.01 13.67
CA ARG A 45 -22.38 21.67 14.48
C ARG A 45 -22.05 21.32 15.94
N TYR A 46 -20.90 20.70 16.19
CA TYR A 46 -20.46 20.35 17.55
C TYR A 46 -20.06 21.57 18.41
N GLY A 47 -19.89 22.76 17.81
CA GLY A 47 -19.63 24.00 18.54
C GLY A 47 -20.81 24.45 19.41
N VAL A 48 -22.04 24.01 19.10
CA VAL A 48 -23.24 24.35 19.89
C VAL A 48 -23.09 23.88 21.34
N VAL A 49 -22.55 22.67 21.53
CA VAL A 49 -22.38 22.08 22.87
C VAL A 49 -21.44 22.92 23.74
N ALA A 50 -20.36 23.45 23.15
CA ALA A 50 -19.41 24.30 23.86
C ALA A 50 -20.02 25.65 24.26
N ALA A 51 -20.79 26.27 23.37
CA ALA A 51 -21.46 27.53 23.66
C ALA A 51 -22.59 27.40 24.70
N VAL A 52 -23.33 26.29 24.65
CA VAL A 52 -24.35 25.94 25.66
C VAL A 52 -23.70 25.77 27.02
N ALA A 53 -22.55 25.09 27.10
CA ALA A 53 -21.81 24.92 28.35
C ALA A 53 -21.32 26.25 28.95
N ILE A 54 -20.92 27.22 28.11
CA ILE A 54 -20.52 28.57 28.57
C ILE A 54 -21.73 29.39 29.00
N ALA A 55 -22.84 29.32 28.26
CA ALA A 55 -24.07 30.03 28.61
C ALA A 55 -24.67 29.54 29.94
N LEU A 56 -24.62 28.23 30.20
CA LEU A 56 -25.07 27.62 31.46
C LEU A 56 -24.09 27.85 32.63
N GLY A 57 -22.80 28.06 32.35
CA GLY A 57 -21.78 28.36 33.36
C GLY A 57 -21.61 29.84 33.69
N SER A 58 -22.51 30.71 33.22
CA SER A 58 -22.38 32.18 33.28
C SER A 58 -22.57 32.81 34.66
N GLU A 59 -22.91 32.02 35.68
CA GLU A 59 -23.02 32.50 37.07
C GLU A 59 -21.64 32.76 37.73
N SER A 60 -20.57 32.16 37.21
CA SER A 60 -19.18 32.47 37.59
C SER A 60 -18.51 33.37 36.55
N ASN A 61 -17.34 33.94 36.89
CA ASN A 61 -16.56 34.83 36.02
C ASN A 61 -16.39 34.19 34.62
N LEU A 62 -17.14 34.71 33.64
CA LEU A 62 -17.29 34.16 32.29
C LEU A 62 -15.96 33.94 31.57
N LEU A 63 -14.98 34.80 31.86
CA LEU A 63 -13.64 34.73 31.30
C LEU A 63 -12.90 33.49 31.83
N ASP A 64 -12.93 33.27 33.14
CA ASP A 64 -12.27 32.13 33.79
C ASP A 64 -12.88 30.81 33.30
N THR A 65 -14.21 30.71 33.27
CA THR A 65 -14.91 29.52 32.77
C THR A 65 -14.58 29.21 31.30
N SER A 66 -14.45 30.25 30.46
CA SER A 66 -14.09 30.06 29.04
C SER A 66 -12.63 29.64 28.87
N MET A 67 -11.73 30.20 29.67
CA MET A 67 -10.31 29.87 29.65
C MET A 67 -10.07 28.43 30.13
N ASP A 68 -10.70 28.03 31.24
CA ASP A 68 -10.62 26.67 31.79
C ASP A 68 -11.11 25.62 30.79
N ARG A 69 -12.18 25.92 30.04
CA ARG A 69 -12.69 25.03 28.99
C ARG A 69 -11.73 24.94 27.80
N LEU A 70 -11.13 26.05 27.37
CA LEU A 70 -10.13 26.03 26.30
C LEU A 70 -8.89 25.22 26.70
N ILE A 71 -8.40 25.41 27.93
CA ILE A 71 -7.26 24.66 28.49
C ILE A 71 -7.62 23.17 28.55
N SER A 72 -8.81 22.83 29.08
CA SER A 72 -9.27 21.43 29.17
C SER A 72 -9.36 20.76 27.80
N ILE A 73 -9.90 21.45 26.79
CA ILE A 73 -9.95 20.97 25.41
C ILE A 73 -8.54 20.81 24.83
N GLY A 74 -7.66 21.79 25.07
CA GLY A 74 -6.27 21.75 24.64
C GLY A 74 -5.52 20.54 25.20
N ILE A 75 -5.67 20.30 26.51
CA ILE A 75 -5.10 19.13 27.20
C ILE A 75 -5.68 17.84 26.61
N GLY A 76 -7.00 17.76 26.41
CA GLY A 76 -7.65 16.59 25.80
C GLY A 76 -7.15 16.28 24.39
N VAL A 77 -6.96 17.32 23.56
CA VAL A 77 -6.37 17.19 22.22
C VAL A 77 -4.92 16.76 22.31
N ALA A 78 -4.12 17.34 23.22
CA ALA A 78 -2.72 16.99 23.38
C ALA A 78 -2.54 15.54 23.82
N ILE A 79 -3.29 15.10 24.84
CA ILE A 79 -3.30 13.71 25.33
C ILE A 79 -3.81 12.76 24.24
N GLY A 80 -4.93 13.07 23.58
CA GLY A 80 -5.46 12.24 22.49
C GLY A 80 -4.47 12.11 21.31
N THR A 81 -3.75 13.19 21.01
CA THR A 81 -2.68 13.19 20.00
C THR A 81 -1.51 12.31 20.42
N LEU A 82 -1.00 12.48 21.65
CA LEU A 82 0.06 11.65 22.24
C LEU A 82 -0.32 10.16 22.25
N ILE A 83 -1.53 9.84 22.69
CA ILE A 83 -2.07 8.47 22.68
C ILE A 83 -2.14 7.94 21.24
N THR A 84 -2.53 8.76 20.26
CA THR A 84 -2.55 8.35 18.85
C THR A 84 -1.14 8.04 18.33
N PHE A 85 -0.13 8.81 18.74
CA PHE A 85 1.28 8.52 18.42
C PHE A 85 1.77 7.23 19.09
N ILE A 86 1.32 6.94 20.32
CA ILE A 86 1.69 5.72 21.05
C ILE A 86 0.96 4.48 20.49
N ILE A 87 -0.32 4.59 20.15
CA ILE A 87 -1.16 3.48 19.66
C ILE A 87 -0.92 3.17 18.18
N ARG A 88 -0.36 4.10 17.39
CA ARG A 88 -0.08 3.91 15.97
C ARG A 88 1.44 3.77 15.71
N PRO A 89 2.11 2.73 16.25
CA PRO A 89 3.55 2.58 16.17
C PRO A 89 4.06 2.24 14.77
N ASP A 90 3.17 1.76 13.88
CA ASP A 90 3.56 1.26 12.55
C ASP A 90 3.59 2.41 11.54
N LYS A 91 4.80 2.82 11.11
CA LYS A 91 4.98 3.91 10.15
C LYS A 91 4.22 3.57 8.87
N ALA A 92 3.71 4.59 8.17
CA ALA A 92 3.02 4.37 6.89
C ALA A 92 3.91 3.63 5.88
N GLU A 93 5.22 3.87 5.95
CA GLU A 93 6.27 3.13 5.27
C GLU A 93 6.29 1.62 5.60
N ASP A 94 6.29 1.25 6.88
CA ASP A 94 6.28 -0.16 7.30
C ASP A 94 5.04 -0.89 6.78
N ARG A 95 3.90 -0.20 6.75
CA ARG A 95 2.66 -0.71 6.17
C ARG A 95 2.75 -0.89 4.65
N ALA A 96 3.33 0.08 3.93
CA ALA A 96 3.58 -0.03 2.50
C ALA A 96 4.50 -1.23 2.19
N ASN A 97 5.58 -1.37 2.96
CA ASN A 97 6.52 -2.48 2.87
C ASN A 97 5.86 -3.84 3.10
N ARG A 98 4.97 -3.94 4.09
CA ARG A 98 4.21 -5.17 4.34
C ARG A 98 3.33 -5.55 3.16
N PHE A 99 2.56 -4.60 2.62
CA PHE A 99 1.73 -4.87 1.45
C PHE A 99 2.57 -5.22 0.21
N LEU A 100 3.71 -4.58 0.02
CA LEU A 100 4.64 -4.91 -1.05
C LEU A 100 5.16 -6.36 -0.91
N ARG A 101 5.56 -6.76 0.29
CA ARG A 101 5.96 -8.15 0.59
C ARG A 101 4.85 -9.15 0.26
N ASP A 102 3.60 -8.84 0.60
CA ASP A 102 2.45 -9.68 0.27
C ASP A 102 2.16 -9.74 -1.24
N ALA A 103 2.40 -8.63 -1.96
CA ALA A 103 2.35 -8.61 -3.42
C ALA A 103 3.44 -9.52 -4.03
N ILE A 104 4.68 -9.45 -3.53
CA ILE A 104 5.78 -10.32 -3.97
C ILE A 104 5.46 -11.80 -3.71
N ARG A 105 4.88 -12.15 -2.55
CA ARG A 105 4.41 -13.53 -2.28
C ARG A 105 3.37 -13.99 -3.29
N ALA A 106 2.42 -13.13 -3.63
CA ALA A 106 1.39 -13.44 -4.63
C ALA A 106 1.98 -13.59 -6.03
N ALA A 107 2.96 -12.75 -6.39
CA ALA A 107 3.72 -12.85 -7.62
C ALA A 107 4.48 -14.19 -7.69
N ASN A 108 5.17 -14.60 -6.62
CA ASN A 108 5.86 -15.89 -6.56
C ASN A 108 4.91 -17.07 -6.77
N LYS A 109 3.73 -17.06 -6.11
CA LYS A 109 2.71 -18.10 -6.32
C LYS A 109 2.24 -18.15 -7.78
N ARG A 110 2.02 -16.99 -8.40
CA ARG A 110 1.61 -16.91 -9.81
C ARG A 110 2.74 -17.35 -10.76
N PHE A 111 3.98 -16.97 -10.49
CA PHE A 111 5.15 -17.45 -11.22
C PHE A 111 5.24 -18.97 -11.20
N ASN A 112 5.08 -19.57 -10.03
CA ASN A 112 5.07 -21.01 -9.86
C ASN A 112 3.97 -21.70 -10.69
N VAL A 113 2.81 -21.07 -10.84
CA VAL A 113 1.75 -21.56 -11.75
C VAL A 113 2.19 -21.39 -13.20
N ALA A 114 2.64 -20.20 -13.60
CA ALA A 114 3.06 -19.87 -14.96
C ALA A 114 4.12 -20.83 -15.50
N ILE A 115 5.21 -21.03 -14.76
CA ILE A 115 6.32 -21.94 -15.13
C ILE A 115 5.92 -23.43 -15.09
N THR A 116 4.85 -23.77 -14.36
CA THR A 116 4.32 -25.13 -14.35
C THR A 116 3.46 -25.35 -15.60
N ASN A 117 2.67 -24.35 -16.00
CA ASN A 117 1.86 -24.41 -17.22
C ASN A 117 2.73 -24.44 -18.49
N THR A 118 3.94 -23.86 -18.49
CA THR A 118 4.88 -24.02 -19.61
C THR A 118 5.43 -25.44 -19.76
N ARG A 119 5.30 -26.29 -18.72
CA ARG A 119 5.79 -27.67 -18.68
C ARG A 119 4.71 -28.71 -18.93
N TYR A 120 3.53 -28.49 -18.36
CA TYR A 120 2.44 -29.47 -18.35
C TYR A 120 1.17 -28.88 -18.96
N GLU A 121 0.37 -29.71 -19.64
CA GLU A 121 -0.93 -29.32 -20.22
C GLU A 121 -1.98 -28.88 -19.19
N ASN A 122 -1.69 -29.03 -17.90
CA ASN A 122 -2.58 -28.59 -16.84
C ASN A 122 -2.53 -27.06 -16.73
N ASN A 123 -3.39 -26.39 -17.50
CA ASN A 123 -3.66 -24.95 -17.42
C ASN A 123 -4.30 -24.59 -16.07
N LYS A 124 -3.48 -24.58 -15.01
CA LYS A 124 -3.94 -24.19 -13.68
C LYS A 124 -4.28 -22.70 -13.69
N ASP A 125 -5.44 -22.38 -13.13
CA ASP A 125 -5.90 -21.01 -12.99
C ASP A 125 -5.04 -20.22 -11.98
N GLY A 126 -4.45 -19.12 -12.44
CA GLY A 126 -3.67 -18.18 -11.63
C GLY A 126 -4.47 -16.95 -11.16
N SER A 127 -5.77 -16.86 -11.44
CA SER A 127 -6.62 -15.68 -11.21
C SER A 127 -6.69 -15.26 -9.74
N ALA A 128 -6.77 -16.23 -8.82
CA ALA A 128 -6.81 -15.97 -7.39
C ALA A 128 -5.55 -15.21 -6.91
N HIS A 129 -4.38 -15.55 -7.45
CA HIS A 129 -3.13 -14.87 -7.14
C HIS A 129 -3.01 -13.49 -7.80
N ALA A 130 -3.63 -13.29 -8.97
CA ALA A 130 -3.75 -11.96 -9.60
C ALA A 130 -4.49 -10.97 -8.70
N ASN A 131 -5.66 -11.37 -8.19
CA ASN A 131 -6.48 -10.50 -7.36
C ASN A 131 -5.75 -10.11 -6.06
N ILE A 132 -5.04 -11.06 -5.45
CA ILE A 132 -4.23 -10.79 -4.25
C ILE A 132 -3.07 -9.83 -4.58
N PHE A 133 -2.38 -10.03 -5.71
CA PHE A 133 -1.32 -9.13 -6.15
C PHE A 133 -1.82 -7.70 -6.34
N HIS A 134 -2.86 -7.51 -7.16
CA HIS A 134 -3.39 -6.18 -7.47
C HIS A 134 -3.95 -5.47 -6.23
N LYS A 135 -4.61 -6.21 -5.33
CA LYS A 135 -5.08 -5.66 -4.06
C LYS A 135 -3.91 -5.12 -3.22
N ASN A 136 -2.87 -5.92 -3.05
CA ASN A 136 -1.74 -5.54 -2.20
C ASN A 136 -0.87 -4.44 -2.82
N ILE A 137 -0.65 -4.45 -4.14
CA ILE A 137 0.13 -3.38 -4.79
C ILE A 137 -0.60 -2.03 -4.72
N ASN A 138 -1.94 -2.03 -4.86
CA ASN A 138 -2.74 -0.83 -4.71
C ASN A 138 -2.71 -0.31 -3.26
N TYR A 139 -2.80 -1.20 -2.27
CA TYR A 139 -2.65 -0.80 -0.86
C TYR A 139 -1.26 -0.27 -0.54
N ALA A 140 -0.19 -0.83 -1.12
CA ALA A 140 1.15 -0.28 -0.99
C ALA A 140 1.22 1.15 -1.55
N GLN A 141 0.63 1.38 -2.74
CA GLN A 141 0.56 2.70 -3.37
C GLN A 141 -0.26 3.70 -2.53
N ASP A 142 -1.41 3.29 -1.99
CA ASP A 142 -2.25 4.14 -1.14
C ASP A 142 -1.52 4.55 0.14
N MET A 143 -0.78 3.63 0.76
CA MET A 143 0.02 3.94 1.95
C MET A 143 1.18 4.89 1.63
N LEU A 144 1.84 4.71 0.48
CA LEU A 144 2.88 5.61 0.01
C LEU A 144 2.33 7.03 -0.20
N ASN A 145 1.18 7.16 -0.87
CA ASN A 145 0.50 8.43 -1.11
C ASN A 145 0.12 9.15 0.20
N ALA A 146 -0.28 8.37 1.22
CA ALA A 146 -0.60 8.89 2.55
C ALA A 146 0.62 9.27 3.40
N THR A 147 1.83 8.91 2.98
CA THR A 147 3.06 9.18 3.73
C THR A 147 3.52 10.62 3.47
N GLN A 148 3.92 11.36 4.51
CA GLN A 148 4.39 12.75 4.38
C GLN A 148 5.91 12.92 4.62
N PHE A 149 6.55 12.03 5.38
CA PHE A 149 7.90 12.23 5.91
C PHE A 149 8.86 11.04 5.68
N ALA A 150 8.54 10.09 4.80
CA ALA A 150 9.40 8.95 4.48
C ALA A 150 10.05 9.10 3.09
N ASP A 151 11.07 8.27 2.83
CA ASP A 151 11.69 8.15 1.51
C ASP A 151 10.69 7.54 0.51
N LYS A 152 9.94 8.43 -0.14
CA LYS A 152 8.94 8.03 -1.14
C LYS A 152 9.56 7.42 -2.38
N SER A 153 10.79 7.83 -2.73
CA SER A 153 11.44 7.38 -3.96
C SER A 153 11.73 5.90 -3.88
N ASN A 154 12.39 5.45 -2.81
CA ASN A 154 12.76 4.05 -2.65
C ASN A 154 11.54 3.11 -2.67
N ILE A 155 10.46 3.47 -1.95
CA ILE A 155 9.24 2.66 -1.92
C ILE A 155 8.54 2.67 -3.28
N GLN A 156 8.50 3.82 -3.97
CA GLN A 156 7.93 3.93 -5.31
C GLN A 156 8.69 3.05 -6.30
N ASP A 157 10.02 3.14 -6.32
CA ASP A 157 10.88 2.34 -7.19
C ASP A 157 10.62 0.85 -6.96
N ARG A 158 10.53 0.42 -5.70
CA ARG A 158 10.22 -0.97 -5.33
C ARG A 158 8.83 -1.41 -5.78
N ILE A 159 7.81 -0.53 -5.69
CA ILE A 159 6.48 -0.80 -6.22
C ILE A 159 6.54 -1.00 -7.74
N ASP A 160 7.26 -0.14 -8.45
CA ASP A 160 7.29 -0.15 -9.91
C ASP A 160 8.08 -1.35 -10.45
N HIS A 161 9.22 -1.70 -9.85
CA HIS A 161 9.93 -2.94 -10.19
C HIS A 161 9.12 -4.19 -9.83
N THR A 162 8.30 -4.17 -8.77
CA THR A 162 7.39 -5.28 -8.45
C THR A 162 6.28 -5.42 -9.49
N LYS A 163 5.77 -4.31 -10.05
CA LYS A 163 4.83 -4.34 -11.18
C LYS A 163 5.49 -4.90 -12.45
N ASN A 164 6.72 -4.48 -12.74
CA ASN A 164 7.48 -4.97 -13.91
C ASN A 164 7.77 -6.47 -13.82
N LEU A 165 8.17 -6.94 -12.64
CA LEU A 165 8.29 -8.36 -12.32
C LEU A 165 6.97 -9.11 -12.60
N TYR A 166 5.84 -8.56 -12.13
CA TYR A 166 4.54 -9.19 -12.34
C TYR A 166 4.13 -9.25 -13.82
N ASN A 167 4.42 -8.20 -14.59
CA ASN A 167 4.20 -8.19 -16.04
C ASN A 167 5.04 -9.27 -16.75
N SER A 168 6.28 -9.46 -16.32
CA SER A 168 7.17 -10.53 -16.81
C SER A 168 6.57 -11.92 -16.54
N ILE A 169 5.96 -12.12 -15.36
CA ILE A 169 5.24 -13.35 -15.02
C ILE A 169 4.02 -13.57 -15.92
N ILE A 170 3.29 -12.50 -16.29
CA ILE A 170 2.16 -12.61 -17.22
C ILE A 170 2.63 -13.08 -18.59
N ILE A 171 3.77 -12.58 -19.09
CA ILE A 171 4.34 -13.02 -20.37
C ILE A 171 4.61 -14.53 -20.33
N ILE A 172 5.28 -15.02 -19.29
CA ILE A 172 5.57 -16.45 -19.11
C ILE A 172 4.27 -17.26 -19.02
N HIS A 173 3.26 -16.75 -18.31
CA HIS A 173 1.97 -17.44 -18.17
C HIS A 173 1.25 -17.60 -19.51
N ARG A 174 1.19 -16.53 -20.31
CA ARG A 174 0.57 -16.55 -21.65
C ARG A 174 1.29 -17.53 -22.56
N VAL A 175 2.62 -17.61 -22.46
CA VAL A 175 3.38 -18.62 -23.19
C VAL A 175 2.93 -20.04 -22.79
N GLY A 176 2.73 -20.31 -21.50
CA GLY A 176 2.21 -21.60 -21.05
C GLY A 176 0.78 -21.90 -21.52
N GLU A 177 -0.10 -20.89 -21.56
CA GLU A 177 -1.48 -21.04 -22.03
C GLU A 177 -1.54 -21.35 -23.54
N GLU A 178 -0.76 -20.65 -24.35
CA GLU A 178 -0.75 -20.79 -25.81
C GLU A 178 -0.03 -22.06 -26.27
N SER A 179 0.92 -22.59 -25.49
CA SER A 179 1.77 -23.67 -25.98
C SER A 179 1.14 -25.05 -25.96
N HIS A 180 0.05 -25.27 -25.22
CA HIS A 180 -0.59 -26.58 -25.07
C HIS A 180 0.43 -27.70 -24.68
N SER A 181 1.46 -27.34 -23.90
CA SER A 181 2.66 -28.12 -23.47
C SER A 181 3.84 -28.30 -24.45
N ASN A 182 5.01 -28.64 -23.89
CA ASN A 182 6.30 -28.96 -24.54
C ASN A 182 7.26 -27.82 -24.95
N ILE A 183 7.05 -26.57 -24.51
CA ILE A 183 8.08 -25.52 -24.71
C ILE A 183 9.38 -25.86 -24.00
N THR A 184 9.28 -26.37 -22.77
CA THR A 184 10.46 -26.72 -21.96
C THR A 184 10.55 -28.21 -21.65
N ASN A 185 9.69 -29.07 -22.20
CA ASN A 185 9.61 -30.50 -21.82
C ASN A 185 10.08 -31.47 -22.94
N GLY A 186 10.54 -30.92 -24.08
CA GLY A 186 10.96 -31.71 -25.25
C GLY A 186 12.47 -31.94 -25.38
N SER A 187 13.29 -31.10 -24.73
CA SER A 187 14.74 -31.26 -24.65
C SER A 187 15.17 -31.28 -23.19
N SER A 188 15.93 -32.32 -22.80
CA SER A 188 16.33 -32.57 -21.41
C SER A 188 17.05 -31.38 -20.78
N ASN A 189 17.78 -30.61 -21.59
CA ASN A 189 18.53 -29.44 -21.15
C ASN A 189 17.57 -28.27 -20.79
N ILE A 190 16.63 -27.92 -21.67
CA ILE A 190 15.67 -26.82 -21.41
C ILE A 190 14.75 -27.15 -20.22
N GLU A 191 14.38 -28.43 -20.04
CA GLU A 191 13.56 -28.83 -18.90
C GLU A 191 14.27 -28.66 -17.56
N GLN A 192 15.51 -29.13 -17.50
CA GLN A 192 16.34 -29.03 -16.31
C GLN A 192 16.64 -27.57 -15.99
N ASP A 193 17.00 -26.77 -16.99
CA ASP A 193 17.29 -25.35 -16.84
C ASP A 193 16.08 -24.55 -16.35
N SER A 194 14.90 -24.82 -16.91
CA SER A 194 13.64 -24.22 -16.46
C SER A 194 13.32 -24.58 -15.01
N LYS A 195 13.60 -25.81 -14.59
CA LYS A 195 13.43 -26.26 -13.20
C LYS A 195 14.40 -25.58 -12.25
N THR A 196 15.67 -25.45 -12.62
CA THR A 196 16.68 -24.72 -11.84
C THR A 196 16.29 -23.25 -11.71
N THR A 197 15.93 -22.61 -12.83
CA THR A 197 15.45 -21.22 -12.88
C THR A 197 14.26 -20.99 -11.95
N LYS A 198 13.27 -21.91 -11.98
CA LYS A 198 12.11 -21.86 -11.08
C LYS A 198 12.52 -21.82 -9.61
N THR A 199 13.47 -22.66 -9.22
CA THR A 199 13.95 -22.76 -7.83
C THR A 199 14.64 -21.46 -7.41
N LEU A 200 15.57 -20.96 -8.23
CA LEU A 200 16.33 -19.74 -7.94
C LEU A 200 15.40 -18.51 -7.82
N VAL A 201 14.52 -18.30 -8.80
CA VAL A 201 13.54 -17.20 -8.75
C VAL A 201 12.64 -17.31 -7.52
N SER A 202 12.17 -18.52 -7.20
CA SER A 202 11.32 -18.73 -6.03
C SER A 202 12.04 -18.43 -4.72
N ASP A 203 13.33 -18.77 -4.61
CA ASP A 203 14.16 -18.46 -3.44
C ASP A 203 14.33 -16.94 -3.28
N ILE A 204 14.75 -16.25 -4.35
CA ILE A 204 14.91 -14.79 -4.37
C ILE A 204 13.60 -14.10 -3.95
N LEU A 205 12.47 -14.47 -4.55
CA LEU A 205 11.17 -13.86 -4.24
C LEU A 205 10.72 -14.15 -2.80
N ASN A 206 11.02 -15.33 -2.26
CA ASN A 206 10.71 -15.66 -0.87
C ASN A 206 11.54 -14.84 0.11
N ARG A 207 12.84 -14.69 -0.13
CA ARG A 207 13.73 -13.83 0.67
C ARG A 207 13.25 -12.38 0.65
N LEU A 208 12.98 -11.83 -0.54
CA LEU A 208 12.43 -10.47 -0.70
C LEU A 208 11.08 -10.28 0.01
N ALA A 209 10.20 -11.27 -0.09
CA ALA A 209 8.91 -11.28 0.60
C ALA A 209 9.04 -11.32 2.13
N ASN A 210 10.07 -11.96 2.66
CA ASN A 210 10.33 -11.99 4.10
C ASN A 210 11.11 -10.77 4.58
N GLY A 211 11.66 -9.96 3.66
CA GLY A 211 12.53 -8.84 3.99
C GLY A 211 13.93 -9.30 4.38
N GLU A 212 14.34 -10.46 3.89
CA GLU A 212 15.68 -11.02 4.04
C GLU A 212 16.59 -10.47 2.94
N LYS A 213 17.89 -10.35 3.22
CA LYS A 213 18.88 -9.97 2.21
C LYS A 213 19.06 -11.11 1.22
N VAL A 214 19.19 -10.74 -0.05
CA VAL A 214 19.55 -11.67 -1.11
C VAL A 214 21.04 -11.50 -1.38
N GLU A 215 21.77 -12.60 -1.27
CA GLU A 215 23.21 -12.64 -1.49
C GLU A 215 23.51 -12.48 -2.99
N GLN A 216 24.61 -11.78 -3.31
CA GLN A 216 24.93 -11.42 -4.70
C GLN A 216 25.26 -12.65 -5.57
N ASP A 217 25.80 -13.70 -4.96
CA ASP A 217 26.08 -14.99 -5.59
C ASP A 217 24.81 -15.65 -6.14
N ILE A 218 23.68 -15.59 -5.42
CA ILE A 218 22.39 -16.11 -5.89
C ILE A 218 21.92 -15.38 -7.16
N ILE A 219 22.17 -14.07 -7.24
CA ILE A 219 21.81 -13.26 -8.42
C ILE A 219 22.71 -13.56 -9.61
N ILE A 220 24.00 -13.80 -9.36
CA ILE A 220 24.94 -14.24 -10.39
C ILE A 220 24.54 -15.63 -10.90
N GLU A 221 24.29 -16.59 -10.01
CA GLU A 221 23.85 -17.94 -10.38
C GLU A 221 22.57 -17.92 -11.21
N PHE A 222 21.59 -17.11 -10.80
CA PHE A 222 20.37 -16.90 -11.58
C PHE A 222 20.65 -16.29 -12.96
N SER A 223 21.55 -15.32 -13.05
CA SER A 223 21.94 -14.68 -14.30
C SER A 223 22.57 -15.66 -15.27
N ASP A 224 23.53 -16.45 -14.80
CA ASP A 224 24.23 -17.48 -15.58
C ASP A 224 23.26 -18.56 -16.07
N GLN A 225 22.28 -18.92 -15.23
CA GLN A 225 21.26 -19.90 -15.58
C GLN A 225 20.31 -19.39 -16.67
N ILE A 226 19.96 -18.09 -16.67
CA ILE A 226 19.16 -17.48 -17.75
C ILE A 226 19.96 -17.46 -19.06
N GLU A 227 21.25 -17.15 -19.02
CA GLU A 227 22.12 -17.16 -20.20
C GLU A 227 22.25 -18.57 -20.79
N THR A 228 22.44 -19.58 -19.94
CA THR A 228 22.46 -20.99 -20.36
C THR A 228 21.15 -21.41 -21.03
N LEU A 229 20.02 -20.98 -20.46
CA LEU A 229 18.69 -21.28 -21.02
C LEU A 229 18.47 -20.58 -22.37
N ILE A 230 18.95 -19.34 -22.53
CA ILE A 230 18.91 -18.59 -23.80
C ILE A 230 19.64 -19.38 -24.89
N ASP A 231 20.86 -19.82 -24.61
CA ASP A 231 21.68 -20.55 -25.56
C ASP A 231 21.01 -21.87 -25.98
N ASN A 232 20.50 -22.63 -25.01
CA ASN A 232 19.82 -23.91 -25.26
C ASN A 232 18.52 -23.74 -26.07
N VAL A 233 17.81 -22.61 -25.92
CA VAL A 233 16.61 -22.29 -26.70
C VAL A 233 16.92 -21.95 -28.16
N GLN A 234 18.05 -21.30 -28.43
CA GLN A 234 18.43 -20.88 -29.79
C GLN A 234 18.88 -22.04 -30.69
N MET A 235 19.34 -23.16 -30.11
CA MET A 235 19.87 -24.30 -30.86
C MET A 235 18.79 -25.26 -31.41
N ASP A 236 17.51 -25.07 -31.08
CA ASP A 236 16.43 -25.96 -31.51
C ASP A 236 15.63 -25.34 -32.68
N HIS A 237 15.53 -26.07 -33.80
CA HIS A 237 15.15 -25.52 -35.12
C HIS A 237 13.95 -26.21 -35.79
N GLU A 238 13.14 -26.98 -35.07
CA GLU A 238 12.16 -27.85 -35.74
C GLU A 238 10.75 -27.23 -35.96
N ASP A 239 10.35 -26.16 -35.24
CA ASP A 239 9.03 -25.51 -35.42
C ASP A 239 9.03 -24.00 -35.11
N LYS A 240 8.66 -23.17 -36.10
CA LYS A 240 8.60 -21.71 -35.99
C LYS A 240 7.70 -21.20 -34.85
N THR A 241 6.58 -21.87 -34.59
CA THR A 241 5.64 -21.51 -33.51
C THR A 241 6.26 -21.80 -32.15
N ILE A 242 6.87 -22.97 -32.00
CA ILE A 242 7.58 -23.35 -30.77
C ILE A 242 8.78 -22.42 -30.53
N THR A 243 9.54 -22.08 -31.57
CA THR A 243 10.64 -21.12 -31.48
C THR A 243 10.15 -19.74 -31.02
N MET A 244 9.05 -19.23 -31.59
CA MET A 244 8.47 -17.94 -31.19
C MET A 244 8.04 -17.94 -29.72
N LEU A 245 7.38 -19.01 -29.27
CA LEU A 245 6.94 -19.12 -27.89
C LEU A 245 8.13 -19.25 -26.91
N ARG A 246 9.17 -20.00 -27.28
CA ARG A 246 10.41 -20.09 -26.49
C ARG A 246 11.17 -18.77 -26.41
N GLN A 247 11.25 -18.02 -27.51
CA GLN A 247 11.83 -16.67 -27.49
C GLN A 247 11.01 -15.73 -26.58
N THR A 248 9.68 -15.84 -26.60
CA THR A 248 8.80 -15.06 -25.71
C THR A 248 8.98 -15.47 -24.24
N PHE A 249 9.18 -16.76 -23.97
CA PHE A 249 9.49 -17.26 -22.63
C PHE A 249 10.82 -16.72 -22.11
N VAL A 250 11.86 -16.80 -22.93
CA VAL A 250 13.20 -16.25 -22.65
C VAL A 250 13.14 -14.74 -22.41
N PHE A 251 12.39 -14.02 -23.24
CA PHE A 251 12.17 -12.58 -23.05
C PHE A 251 11.53 -12.30 -21.68
N GLY A 252 10.47 -13.03 -21.31
CA GLY A 252 9.84 -12.90 -20.00
C GLY A 252 10.79 -13.18 -18.83
N LEU A 253 11.70 -14.15 -18.97
CA LEU A 253 12.72 -14.43 -17.95
C LEU A 253 13.82 -13.36 -17.89
N THR A 254 14.17 -12.76 -19.03
CA THR A 254 15.16 -11.68 -19.10
C THR A 254 14.64 -10.40 -18.44
N GLU A 255 13.39 -10.03 -18.71
CA GLU A 255 12.72 -8.89 -18.06
C GLU A 255 12.55 -9.13 -16.55
N MET A 256 12.29 -10.38 -16.16
CA MET A 256 12.27 -10.79 -14.76
C MET A 256 13.65 -10.65 -14.11
N LYS A 257 14.74 -11.03 -14.81
CA LYS A 257 16.12 -10.84 -14.33
C LYS A 257 16.39 -9.39 -13.97
N GLN A 258 16.17 -8.47 -14.89
CA GLN A 258 16.37 -7.04 -14.66
C GLN A 258 15.53 -6.53 -13.49
N SER A 259 14.26 -6.93 -13.42
CA SER A 259 13.36 -6.52 -12.33
C SER A 259 13.84 -7.03 -10.96
N LEU A 260 14.37 -8.26 -10.89
CA LEU A 260 14.89 -8.85 -9.66
C LEU A 260 16.21 -8.23 -9.22
N GLU A 261 17.13 -7.95 -10.14
CA GLU A 261 18.39 -7.25 -9.84
C GLU A 261 18.13 -5.89 -9.20
N HIS A 262 17.20 -5.11 -9.77
CA HIS A 262 16.79 -3.83 -9.19
C HIS A 262 16.13 -3.97 -7.83
N LEU A 263 15.22 -4.94 -7.66
CA LEU A 263 14.58 -5.20 -6.38
C LEU A 263 15.61 -5.58 -5.31
N VAL A 264 16.54 -6.48 -5.60
CA VAL A 264 17.60 -6.86 -4.65
C VAL A 264 18.48 -5.67 -4.28
N GLY A 265 18.88 -4.86 -5.27
CA GLY A 265 19.65 -3.63 -5.03
C GLY A 265 18.93 -2.63 -4.12
N SER A 266 17.60 -2.58 -4.17
CA SER A 266 16.80 -1.68 -3.33
C SER A 266 16.53 -2.19 -1.90
N TYR A 267 16.72 -3.49 -1.64
CA TYR A 267 16.48 -4.13 -0.35
C TYR A 267 17.75 -4.32 0.49
N ASN A 268 18.92 -4.33 -0.14
CA ASN A 268 20.22 -4.59 0.49
C ASN A 268 20.87 -3.34 1.06
#